data_AF-A0A212J0A5-F1
#
_entry.id   AF-A0A212J0A5-F1
#
_cell.length_a   1.000
_cell.length_b   1.000
_cell.length_c   1.000
_cell.angle_alpha   90.00
_cell.angle_beta   90.00
_cell.angle_gamma   90.00
#
_symmetry.space_group_name_H-M   'P 1'
#
loop_
_entity.id
_entity.type
_entity.pdbx_description
1 polymer ?
#
loop_
_entity_poly.entity_id
_entity_poly.type
_entity_poly.pdbx_seq_one_letter_code
_entity_poly.pdbx_strand_id
1 'polypeptide(L)'
;MKYKEKMASEIIRMIEQDLCSISEICKSFKISRKTFYEWKKVKPEFGEAVEEAIDHREDVMIASARIGLKQLLEGYVQKKEKITYIPDKNNPVEDMEKCRVVEKKFCPPSIRAIKYVLDREERKKDKDRLLASERRPLVIEVQDEETKRELMILQENGFRSGGSLNAEVVAAVDRKLEEELKVKSEELKMRNGQEQTGQGQVMEQTPVVQPSATPMEKPKPNAYPFLPPGYTSRTD
;
A
#
# COMPACT_ATOMS: atom_id res chain seq x y z
N MET A 1 14.73 -37.70 -30.45
CA MET A 1 15.32 -37.95 -29.12
C MET A 1 14.22 -38.47 -28.21
N LYS A 2 14.48 -39.56 -27.46
CA LYS A 2 13.48 -40.18 -26.58
C LYS A 2 13.46 -39.46 -25.23
N TYR A 3 12.27 -39.22 -24.69
CA TYR A 3 12.06 -38.68 -23.35
C TYR A 3 12.60 -39.67 -22.31
N LYS A 4 13.36 -39.18 -21.33
CA LYS A 4 13.84 -39.94 -20.18
C LYS A 4 13.53 -39.14 -18.93
N GLU A 5 12.84 -39.75 -17.99
CA GLU A 5 12.37 -39.08 -16.77
C GLU A 5 13.52 -38.53 -15.92
N LYS A 6 14.61 -39.30 -15.76
CA LYS A 6 15.83 -38.81 -15.09
C LYS A 6 16.43 -37.56 -15.73
N MET A 7 16.35 -37.43 -17.06
CA MET A 7 16.83 -36.22 -17.74
C MET A 7 15.87 -35.05 -17.50
N ALA A 8 14.57 -35.30 -17.52
CA ALA A 8 13.55 -34.30 -17.26
C ALA A 8 13.69 -33.71 -15.84
N SER A 9 13.86 -34.56 -14.82
CA SER A 9 14.09 -34.11 -13.44
C SER A 9 15.35 -33.26 -13.29
N GLU A 10 16.45 -33.64 -13.94
CA GLU A 10 17.69 -32.86 -13.88
C GLU A 10 17.58 -31.53 -14.63
N ILE A 11 16.83 -31.49 -15.74
CA ILE A 11 16.49 -30.25 -16.44
C ILE A 11 15.71 -29.30 -15.53
N ILE A 12 14.70 -29.81 -14.81
CA ILE A 12 13.90 -29.03 -13.84
C ILE A 12 14.80 -28.46 -12.75
N ARG A 13 15.66 -29.29 -12.13
CA ARG A 13 16.63 -28.87 -11.11
C ARG A 13 17.56 -27.74 -11.61
N MET A 14 18.02 -27.81 -12.86
CA MET A 14 18.86 -26.76 -13.44
C MET A 14 18.10 -25.44 -13.67
N ILE A 15 16.79 -25.51 -13.95
CA ILE A 15 15.92 -24.33 -14.11
C ILE A 15 15.73 -23.65 -12.75
N GLU A 16 15.42 -24.43 -11.71
CA GLU A 16 15.24 -23.91 -10.33
C GLU A 16 16.47 -23.17 -9.80
N GLN A 17 17.67 -23.65 -10.14
CA GLN A 17 18.93 -23.08 -9.65
C GLN A 17 19.37 -21.80 -10.35
N ASP A 18 18.70 -21.38 -11.43
CA ASP A 18 19.04 -20.20 -12.24
C ASP A 18 20.50 -20.12 -12.72
N LEU A 19 21.14 -21.26 -12.96
CA LEU A 19 22.54 -21.30 -13.38
C LEU A 19 22.71 -21.29 -14.90
N CYS A 20 21.64 -21.59 -15.64
CA CYS A 20 21.69 -21.77 -17.09
C CYS A 20 20.36 -21.36 -17.74
N SER A 21 20.45 -20.68 -18.88
CA SER A 21 19.31 -20.48 -19.77
C SER A 21 18.81 -21.80 -20.36
N ILE A 22 17.55 -21.86 -20.79
CA ILE A 22 16.97 -23.03 -21.48
C ILE A 22 17.84 -23.47 -22.68
N SER A 23 18.49 -22.53 -23.36
CA SER A 23 19.39 -22.82 -24.48
C SER A 23 20.66 -23.54 -24.04
N GLU A 24 21.24 -23.15 -22.90
CA GLU A 24 22.43 -23.79 -22.31
C GLU A 24 22.08 -25.16 -21.76
N ILE A 25 20.94 -25.28 -21.08
CA ILE A 25 20.40 -26.57 -20.61
C ILE A 25 20.24 -27.53 -21.80
N CYS A 26 19.60 -27.08 -22.89
CA CYS A 26 19.45 -27.89 -24.09
C CYS A 26 20.80 -28.37 -24.67
N LYS A 27 21.83 -27.51 -24.66
CA LYS A 27 23.19 -27.88 -25.10
C LYS A 27 23.81 -28.93 -24.18
N SER A 28 23.70 -28.77 -22.85
CA SER A 28 24.23 -29.71 -21.85
C SER A 28 23.63 -31.10 -22.00
N PHE A 29 22.32 -31.19 -22.26
CA PHE A 29 21.62 -32.47 -22.48
C PHE A 29 21.64 -32.94 -23.93
N LYS A 30 22.32 -32.23 -24.84
CA LYS A 30 22.39 -32.54 -26.28
C LYS A 30 21.00 -32.72 -26.91
N ILE A 31 20.02 -31.91 -26.47
CA ILE A 31 18.68 -31.86 -27.05
C ILE A 31 18.48 -30.57 -27.83
N SER A 32 17.60 -30.60 -28.83
CA SER A 32 17.20 -29.37 -29.52
C SER A 32 16.16 -28.62 -28.67
N ARG A 33 16.13 -27.29 -28.76
CA ARG A 33 15.07 -26.47 -28.14
C ARG A 33 13.68 -26.92 -28.59
N LYS A 34 13.53 -27.30 -29.87
CA LYS A 34 12.27 -27.84 -30.40
C LYS A 34 11.83 -29.10 -29.65
N THR A 35 12.77 -30.00 -29.34
CA THR A 35 12.49 -31.21 -28.55
C THR A 35 12.05 -30.88 -27.14
N PHE A 36 12.68 -29.90 -26.48
CA PHE A 36 12.28 -29.45 -25.15
C PHE A 36 10.84 -28.92 -25.12
N TYR A 37 10.50 -28.01 -26.04
CA TYR A 37 9.13 -27.46 -26.12
C TYR A 37 8.10 -28.49 -26.57
N GLU A 38 8.48 -29.45 -27.42
CA GLU A 38 7.63 -30.59 -27.76
C GLU A 38 7.33 -31.44 -26.51
N TRP A 39 8.33 -31.70 -25.67
CA TRP A 39 8.12 -32.42 -24.40
C TRP A 39 7.22 -31.62 -23.45
N LYS A 40 7.41 -30.29 -23.33
CA LYS A 40 6.53 -29.41 -22.54
C LYS A 40 5.07 -29.50 -23.00
N LYS A 41 4.82 -29.66 -24.31
CA LYS A 41 3.47 -29.76 -24.87
C LYS A 41 2.85 -31.15 -24.75
N VAL A 42 3.64 -32.20 -25.00
CA VAL A 42 3.15 -33.59 -25.09
C VAL A 42 3.09 -34.27 -23.71
N LYS A 43 3.85 -33.77 -22.73
CA LYS A 43 3.92 -34.32 -21.37
C LYS A 43 3.48 -33.25 -20.36
N PRO A 44 2.22 -33.25 -19.91
CA PRO A 44 1.70 -32.23 -19.00
C PRO A 44 2.47 -32.19 -17.68
N GLU A 45 2.81 -33.35 -17.10
CA GLU A 45 3.63 -33.45 -15.88
C GLU A 45 4.97 -32.71 -16.00
N PHE A 46 5.66 -32.86 -17.15
CA PHE A 46 6.91 -32.14 -17.41
C PHE A 46 6.67 -30.65 -17.62
N GLY A 47 5.57 -30.29 -18.27
CA GLY A 47 5.25 -28.89 -18.51
C GLY A 47 4.88 -28.12 -17.24
N GLU A 48 4.12 -28.75 -16.34
CA GLU A 48 3.78 -28.22 -15.03
C GLU A 48 5.03 -28.07 -14.17
N ALA A 49 5.87 -29.11 -14.08
CA ALA A 49 7.09 -29.06 -13.29
C ALA A 49 8.12 -28.03 -13.82
N VAL A 50 8.15 -27.78 -15.14
CA VAL A 50 8.97 -26.70 -15.72
C VAL A 50 8.45 -25.33 -15.32
N GLU A 51 7.13 -25.14 -15.28
CA GLU A 51 6.55 -23.86 -14.87
C GLU A 51 6.76 -23.61 -13.37
N GLU A 52 6.51 -24.61 -12.54
CA GLU A 52 6.76 -24.56 -11.09
C GLU A 52 8.23 -24.24 -10.78
N ALA A 53 9.17 -24.82 -11.54
CA ALA A 53 10.59 -24.50 -11.39
C ALA A 53 10.93 -23.05 -11.75
N ILE A 54 10.24 -22.46 -12.73
CA ILE A 54 10.41 -21.05 -13.09
C ILE A 54 9.83 -20.15 -11.99
N ASP A 55 8.63 -20.46 -11.51
CA ASP A 55 7.98 -19.71 -10.43
C ASP A 55 8.83 -19.77 -9.14
N HIS A 56 9.33 -20.95 -8.79
CA HIS A 56 10.20 -21.13 -7.62
C HIS A 56 11.48 -20.29 -7.73
N ARG A 57 12.11 -20.29 -8.91
CA ARG A 57 13.26 -19.44 -9.20
C ARG A 57 12.93 -17.96 -9.00
N GLU A 58 11.79 -17.50 -9.52
CA GLU A 58 11.36 -16.10 -9.38
C GLU A 58 11.12 -15.74 -7.91
N ASP A 59 10.48 -16.62 -7.14
CA ASP A 59 10.26 -16.43 -5.71
C ASP A 59 11.57 -16.31 -4.92
N VAL A 60 12.54 -17.17 -5.20
CA VAL A 60 13.88 -17.12 -4.58
C VAL A 60 14.60 -15.82 -4.96
N MET A 61 14.48 -15.37 -6.22
CA MET A 61 15.05 -14.11 -6.67
C MET A 61 14.39 -12.91 -5.98
N ILE A 62 13.07 -12.90 -5.84
CA ILE A 62 12.32 -11.87 -5.12
C ILE A 62 12.72 -11.84 -3.64
N ALA A 63 12.84 -13.01 -3.00
CA ALA A 63 13.29 -13.11 -1.61
C ALA A 63 14.71 -12.53 -1.44
N SER A 64 15.63 -12.87 -2.34
CA SER A 64 17.00 -12.34 -2.36
C SER A 64 17.03 -10.83 -2.59
N ALA A 65 16.21 -10.32 -3.51
CA ALA A 65 16.07 -8.89 -3.75
C ALA A 65 15.52 -8.14 -2.53
N ARG A 66 14.57 -8.74 -1.78
CA ARG A 66 14.07 -8.19 -0.52
C ARG A 66 15.16 -8.11 0.54
N ILE A 67 16.01 -9.14 0.66
CA ILE A 67 17.16 -9.15 1.57
C ILE A 67 18.15 -8.04 1.19
N GLY A 68 18.48 -7.91 -0.11
CA GLY A 68 19.36 -6.85 -0.60
C GLY A 68 18.77 -5.46 -0.35
N LEU A 69 17.47 -5.26 -0.59
CA LEU A 69 16.79 -4.00 -0.27
C LEU A 69 16.86 -3.69 1.22
N LYS A 70 16.66 -4.68 2.10
CA LYS A 70 16.80 -4.51 3.55
C LYS A 70 18.21 -4.06 3.94
N GLN A 71 19.26 -4.68 3.39
CA GLN A 71 20.65 -4.26 3.62
C GLN A 71 20.90 -2.81 3.17
N LEU A 72 20.28 -2.40 2.06
CA LEU A 72 20.36 -1.00 1.60
C LEU A 72 19.61 -0.03 2.52
N LEU A 73 18.57 -0.45 3.24
CA LEU A 73 17.82 0.41 4.18
C LEU A 73 18.50 0.52 5.55
N GLU A 74 19.10 -0.56 6.03
CA GLU A 74 19.77 -0.60 7.35
C GLU A 74 21.22 -0.11 7.27
N GLY A 75 21.83 -0.14 6.08
CA GLY A 75 23.26 -0.04 5.92
C GLY A 75 23.93 -1.40 6.16
N TYR A 76 25.14 -1.58 5.62
CA TYR A 76 25.86 -2.84 5.71
C TYR A 76 27.38 -2.62 5.75
N VAL A 77 28.12 -3.59 6.28
CA VAL A 77 29.59 -3.52 6.33
C VAL A 77 30.18 -4.29 5.16
N GLN A 78 30.89 -3.58 4.28
CA GLN A 78 31.68 -4.19 3.22
C GLN A 78 33.05 -4.59 3.78
N LYS A 79 33.38 -5.88 3.68
CA LYS A 79 34.71 -6.41 4.01
C LYS A 79 35.53 -6.56 2.74
N LYS A 80 36.72 -5.98 2.72
CA LYS A 80 37.71 -6.17 1.65
C LYS A 80 38.90 -6.91 2.24
N GLU A 81 39.13 -8.12 1.77
CA GLU A 81 40.26 -8.94 2.21
C GLU A 81 41.35 -8.91 1.14
N LYS A 82 42.58 -8.59 1.56
CA LYS A 82 43.78 -8.69 0.73
C LYS A 82 44.70 -9.72 1.36
N ILE A 83 44.90 -10.84 0.68
CA ILE A 83 45.82 -11.89 1.08
C ILE A 83 47.09 -11.77 0.24
N THR A 84 48.25 -11.75 0.90
CA THR A 84 49.56 -11.74 0.23
C THR A 84 50.29 -13.05 0.54
N TYR A 85 50.61 -13.79 -0.52
CA TYR A 85 51.33 -15.05 -0.45
C TYR A 85 52.82 -14.84 -0.75
N ILE A 86 53.68 -15.61 -0.09
CA ILE A 86 55.12 -15.64 -0.36
C ILE A 86 55.54 -17.10 -0.50
N PRO A 87 56.39 -17.45 -1.49
CA PRO A 87 56.90 -18.80 -1.67
C PRO A 87 57.69 -19.25 -0.43
N ASP A 88 57.42 -20.47 0.03
CA ASP A 88 58.11 -21.05 1.18
C ASP A 88 59.61 -21.26 0.87
N LYS A 89 60.47 -20.92 1.85
CA LYS A 89 61.93 -21.07 1.72
C LYS A 89 62.37 -22.53 1.64
N ASN A 90 61.54 -23.45 2.13
CA ASN A 90 61.85 -24.88 2.20
C ASN A 90 61.14 -25.72 1.14
N ASN A 91 60.11 -25.20 0.47
CA ASN A 91 59.41 -25.91 -0.59
C ASN A 91 58.84 -24.92 -1.63
N PRO A 92 59.56 -24.63 -2.73
CA PRO A 92 59.18 -23.59 -3.71
C PRO A 92 57.93 -23.92 -4.55
N VAL A 93 57.25 -25.03 -4.24
CA VAL A 93 56.01 -25.48 -4.89
C VAL A 93 54.77 -24.99 -4.15
N GLU A 94 54.87 -24.65 -2.86
CA GLU A 94 53.74 -24.17 -2.05
C GLU A 94 53.93 -22.72 -1.60
N ASP A 95 52.93 -21.90 -1.89
CA ASP A 95 52.83 -20.51 -1.48
C ASP A 95 52.29 -20.43 -0.04
N MET A 96 53.06 -19.83 0.89
CA MET A 96 52.62 -19.61 2.27
C MET A 96 51.96 -18.24 2.42
N GLU A 97 50.78 -18.19 3.04
CA GLU A 97 50.08 -16.94 3.36
C GLU A 97 50.88 -16.13 4.39
N LYS A 98 51.44 -14.99 3.99
CA LYS A 98 52.27 -14.15 4.88
C LYS A 98 51.43 -13.13 5.65
N CYS A 99 50.42 -12.57 5.00
CA CYS A 99 49.66 -11.45 5.56
C CYS A 99 48.26 -11.39 4.97
N ARG A 100 47.27 -11.32 5.87
CA ARG A 100 45.87 -11.06 5.56
C ARG A 100 45.46 -9.72 6.13
N VAL A 101 45.16 -8.75 5.27
CA VAL A 101 44.62 -7.45 5.66
C VAL A 101 43.12 -7.45 5.40
N VAL A 102 42.31 -7.25 6.44
CA VAL A 102 40.84 -7.16 6.35
C VAL A 102 40.42 -5.72 6.63
N GLU A 103 40.07 -5.00 5.57
CA GLU A 103 39.52 -3.65 5.66
C GLU A 103 37.98 -3.74 5.77
N LYS A 104 37.40 -3.07 6.77
CA LYS A 104 35.94 -3.01 6.96
C LYS A 104 35.46 -1.59 6.69
N LYS A 105 34.63 -1.41 5.67
CA LYS A 105 34.00 -0.14 5.35
C LYS A 105 32.50 -0.22 5.64
N PHE A 106 32.00 0.64 6.52
CA PHE A 106 30.56 0.78 6.71
C PHE A 106 29.94 1.55 5.55
N CYS A 107 28.90 0.97 4.94
CA CYS A 107 28.08 1.58 3.92
C CYS A 107 26.77 2.05 4.58
N PRO A 108 26.47 3.36 4.61
CA PRO A 108 25.26 3.87 5.22
C PRO A 108 24.01 3.48 4.42
N PRO A 109 22.81 3.63 5.01
CA PRO A 109 21.55 3.49 4.31
C PRO A 109 21.49 4.28 2.99
N SER A 110 21.00 3.62 1.94
CA SER A 110 20.84 4.20 0.62
C SER A 110 19.60 5.10 0.57
N ILE A 111 19.82 6.40 0.35
CA ILE A 111 18.75 7.40 0.18
C ILE A 111 17.77 6.98 -0.93
N ARG A 112 18.29 6.40 -2.03
CA ARG A 112 17.45 5.92 -3.15
C ARG A 112 16.52 4.78 -2.72
N ALA A 113 17.04 3.84 -1.93
CA ALA A 113 16.24 2.73 -1.42
C ALA A 113 15.17 3.21 -0.43
N ILE A 114 15.54 4.13 0.47
CA ILE A 114 14.61 4.76 1.42
C ILE A 114 13.48 5.46 0.68
N LYS A 115 13.82 6.33 -0.29
CA LYS A 115 12.84 7.03 -1.13
C LYS A 115 11.90 6.05 -1.83
N TYR A 116 12.44 5.02 -2.48
CA TYR A 116 11.64 4.02 -3.18
C TYR A 116 10.58 3.36 -2.28
N VAL A 117 10.93 3.01 -1.04
CA VAL A 117 9.99 2.40 -0.09
C VAL A 117 8.93 3.40 0.37
N LEU A 118 9.32 4.63 0.69
CA LEU A 118 8.38 5.68 1.08
C LEU A 118 7.39 6.02 -0.04
N ASP A 119 7.89 6.23 -1.26
CA ASP A 119 7.09 6.51 -2.46
C ASP A 119 6.13 5.35 -2.80
N ARG A 120 6.53 4.10 -2.52
CA ARG A 120 5.67 2.92 -2.70
C ARG A 120 4.52 2.91 -1.70
N GLU A 121 4.79 3.22 -0.44
CA GLU A 121 3.76 3.27 0.61
C GLU A 121 2.78 4.44 0.40
N GLU A 122 3.27 5.60 -0.06
CA GLU A 122 2.42 6.74 -0.42
C GLU A 122 1.46 6.39 -1.56
N ARG A 123 1.99 5.85 -2.67
CA ARG A 123 1.14 5.40 -3.80
C ARG A 123 0.11 4.35 -3.40
N LYS A 124 0.47 3.45 -2.47
CA LYS A 124 -0.47 2.46 -1.93
C LYS A 124 -1.59 3.13 -1.15
N LYS A 125 -1.27 4.07 -0.26
CA LYS A 125 -2.26 4.84 0.49
C LYS A 125 -3.18 5.66 -0.42
N ASP A 126 -2.63 6.28 -1.47
CA ASP A 126 -3.43 7.03 -2.43
C ASP A 126 -4.39 6.12 -3.19
N LYS A 127 -3.91 4.94 -3.63
CA LYS A 127 -4.78 3.92 -4.24
C LYS A 127 -5.88 3.46 -3.28
N ASP A 128 -5.55 3.20 -2.02
CA ASP A 128 -6.52 2.77 -1.01
C ASP A 128 -7.55 3.88 -0.71
N ARG A 129 -7.13 5.16 -0.69
CA ARG A 129 -8.02 6.32 -0.56
C ARG A 129 -8.96 6.46 -1.75
N LEU A 130 -8.48 6.27 -2.98
CA LEU A 130 -9.30 6.30 -4.17
C LEU A 130 -10.35 5.18 -4.14
N LEU A 131 -9.94 3.95 -3.84
CA LEU A 131 -10.86 2.83 -3.65
C LEU A 131 -11.88 3.08 -2.54
N ALA A 132 -11.47 3.74 -1.45
CA ALA A 132 -12.39 4.12 -0.38
C ALA A 132 -13.36 5.24 -0.80
N SER A 133 -12.95 6.13 -1.70
CA SER A 133 -13.82 7.17 -2.25
C SER A 133 -14.83 6.62 -3.27
N GLU A 134 -14.43 5.67 -4.11
CA GLU A 134 -15.31 4.96 -5.06
C GLU A 134 -16.42 4.17 -4.34
N ARG A 135 -16.15 3.71 -3.12
CA ARG A 135 -17.14 3.00 -2.28
C ARG A 135 -18.15 3.92 -1.60
N ARG A 136 -17.94 5.24 -1.62
CA ARG A 136 -18.92 6.17 -1.06
C ARG A 136 -20.02 6.40 -2.09
N PRO A 137 -21.30 6.19 -1.76
CA PRO A 137 -22.38 6.53 -2.68
C PRO A 137 -22.29 8.02 -2.99
N LEU A 138 -22.47 8.38 -4.26
CA LEU A 138 -22.59 9.77 -4.66
C LEU A 138 -23.84 10.35 -4.01
N VAL A 139 -23.66 11.20 -3.00
CA VAL A 139 -24.76 11.90 -2.35
C VAL A 139 -24.98 13.20 -3.10
N ILE A 140 -26.11 13.31 -3.80
CA ILE A 140 -26.56 14.53 -4.45
C ILE A 140 -27.59 15.17 -3.53
N GLU A 141 -27.27 16.33 -2.96
CA GLU A 141 -28.22 17.12 -2.19
C GLU A 141 -29.07 17.97 -3.15
N VAL A 142 -30.37 17.74 -3.15
CA VAL A 142 -31.33 18.47 -3.98
C VAL A 142 -31.94 19.59 -3.14
N GLN A 143 -31.71 20.84 -3.55
CA GLN A 143 -32.19 22.02 -2.81
C GLN A 143 -33.65 22.35 -3.09
N ASP A 144 -34.14 22.03 -4.30
CA ASP A 144 -35.50 22.32 -4.72
C ASP A 144 -36.47 21.22 -4.27
N GLU A 145 -37.52 21.60 -3.55
CA GLU A 145 -38.47 20.66 -2.94
C GLU A 145 -39.35 19.96 -4.00
N GLU A 146 -39.66 20.62 -5.12
CA GLU A 146 -40.43 20.02 -6.22
C GLU A 146 -39.59 18.94 -6.92
N THR A 147 -38.33 19.25 -7.25
CA THR A 147 -37.38 18.29 -7.82
C THR A 147 -37.10 17.14 -6.84
N LYS A 148 -36.99 17.42 -5.54
CA LYS A 148 -36.86 16.38 -4.50
C LYS A 148 -38.06 15.43 -4.54
N ARG A 149 -39.27 15.96 -4.63
CA ARG A 149 -40.51 15.18 -4.72
C ARG A 149 -40.54 14.31 -5.97
N GLU A 150 -40.21 14.86 -7.14
CA GLU A 150 -40.16 14.09 -8.39
C GLU A 150 -39.13 12.96 -8.35
N LEU A 151 -37.96 13.20 -7.75
CA LEU A 151 -36.93 12.18 -7.59
C LEU A 151 -37.35 11.08 -6.61
N MET A 152 -38.08 11.42 -5.55
CA MET A 152 -38.66 10.42 -4.64
C MET A 152 -39.73 9.56 -5.35
N ILE A 153 -40.57 10.17 -6.18
CA ILE A 153 -41.55 9.44 -7.03
C ILE A 153 -40.83 8.49 -7.99
N LEU A 154 -39.75 8.95 -8.62
CA LEU A 154 -38.93 8.13 -9.52
C LEU A 154 -38.28 6.96 -8.77
N GLN A 155 -37.78 7.18 -7.55
CA GLN A 155 -37.17 6.15 -6.71
C GLN A 155 -38.19 5.10 -6.26
N GLU A 156 -39.36 5.52 -5.77
CA GLU A 156 -40.43 4.62 -5.32
C GLU A 156 -40.98 3.79 -6.49
N ASN A 157 -40.98 4.34 -7.71
CA ASN A 157 -41.33 3.63 -8.93
C ASN A 157 -40.19 2.77 -9.52
N GLY A 158 -39.12 2.51 -8.75
CA GLY A 158 -37.99 1.67 -9.18
C GLY A 158 -37.21 2.24 -10.36
N PHE A 159 -37.07 3.57 -10.43
CA PHE A 159 -36.39 4.30 -11.50
C PHE A 159 -37.00 4.12 -12.90
N ARG A 160 -38.30 3.84 -12.98
CA ARG A 160 -39.05 3.75 -14.24
C ARG A 160 -39.84 5.03 -14.51
N SER A 161 -39.99 5.39 -15.79
CA SER A 161 -40.82 6.51 -16.24
C SER A 161 -42.30 6.29 -15.91
N GLY A 162 -43.06 7.38 -15.77
CA GLY A 162 -44.52 7.35 -15.58
C GLY A 162 -44.98 7.20 -14.13
N GLY A 163 -44.08 7.26 -13.15
CA GLY A 163 -44.43 7.19 -11.72
C GLY A 163 -45.40 8.29 -11.26
N SER A 164 -45.34 9.48 -11.87
CA SER A 164 -46.26 10.59 -11.61
C SER A 164 -47.71 10.32 -12.03
N LEU A 165 -47.93 9.33 -12.91
CA LEU A 165 -49.27 8.90 -13.35
C LEU A 165 -49.82 7.78 -12.46
N ASN A 166 -48.99 7.20 -11.59
CA ASN A 166 -49.41 6.15 -10.66
C ASN A 166 -49.84 6.79 -9.32
N ALA A 167 -51.15 6.88 -9.11
CA ALA A 167 -51.74 7.50 -7.93
C ALA A 167 -51.29 6.85 -6.61
N GLU A 168 -51.03 5.54 -6.60
CA GLU A 168 -50.58 4.83 -5.39
C GLU A 168 -49.14 5.23 -5.02
N VAL A 169 -48.26 5.34 -6.02
CA VAL A 169 -46.86 5.76 -5.84
C VAL A 169 -46.78 7.22 -5.39
N VAL A 170 -47.56 8.10 -6.03
CA VAL A 170 -47.60 9.53 -5.69
C VAL A 170 -48.12 9.73 -4.26
N ALA A 171 -49.23 9.10 -3.89
CA ALA A 171 -49.77 9.21 -2.54
C ALA A 171 -48.81 8.65 -1.47
N ALA A 172 -48.07 7.58 -1.78
CA ALA A 172 -47.07 7.04 -0.87
C ALA A 172 -45.92 8.03 -0.60
N VAL A 173 -45.44 8.73 -1.63
CA VAL A 173 -44.38 9.74 -1.51
C VAL A 173 -44.88 10.99 -0.77
N ASP A 174 -46.09 11.46 -1.08
CA ASP A 174 -46.67 12.63 -0.42
C ASP A 174 -46.84 12.41 1.10
N ARG A 175 -47.30 11.22 1.51
CA ARG A 175 -47.35 10.86 2.94
C ARG A 175 -45.95 10.88 3.59
N LYS A 176 -44.92 10.37 2.91
CA LYS A 176 -43.54 10.39 3.43
C LYS A 176 -43.04 11.82 3.62
N LEU A 177 -43.34 12.72 2.68
CA LEU A 177 -42.97 14.14 2.78
C LEU A 177 -43.72 14.86 3.91
N GLU A 178 -45.01 14.59 4.09
CA GLU A 178 -45.80 15.14 5.20
C GLU A 178 -45.29 14.68 6.57
N GLU A 179 -44.92 13.40 6.69
CA GLU A 179 -44.29 12.85 7.90
C GLU A 179 -42.93 13.51 8.18
N GLU A 180 -42.07 13.67 7.18
CA GLU A 180 -40.79 14.40 7.30
C GLU A 180 -40.98 15.85 7.78
N LEU A 181 -41.97 16.56 7.22
CA LEU A 181 -42.28 17.94 7.61
C LEU A 181 -42.82 18.02 9.04
N LYS A 182 -43.65 17.04 9.44
CA LYS A 182 -44.17 16.97 10.80
C LYS A 182 -43.04 16.75 11.81
N VAL A 183 -42.13 15.81 11.53
CA VAL A 183 -40.94 15.56 12.36
C VAL A 183 -40.06 16.81 12.45
N LYS A 184 -39.74 17.47 11.34
CA LYS A 184 -38.98 18.73 11.34
C LYS A 184 -39.66 19.83 12.17
N SER A 185 -40.98 19.93 12.09
CA SER A 185 -41.76 20.92 12.85
C SER A 185 -41.78 20.63 14.35
N GLU A 186 -41.81 19.35 14.75
CA GLU A 186 -41.73 18.91 16.13
C GLU A 186 -40.32 19.12 16.70
N GLU A 187 -39.27 18.83 15.93
CA GLU A 187 -37.88 19.13 16.30
C GLU A 187 -37.65 20.64 16.52
N LEU A 188 -38.21 21.50 15.66
CA LEU A 188 -38.14 22.96 15.82
C LEU A 188 -38.90 23.45 17.06
N LYS A 189 -40.07 22.86 17.37
CA LYS A 189 -40.83 23.18 18.60
C LYS A 189 -40.06 22.77 19.86
N MET A 190 -39.39 21.62 19.85
CA MET A 190 -38.56 21.16 20.96
C MET A 190 -37.35 22.07 21.18
N ARG A 191 -36.69 22.52 20.11
CA ARG A 191 -35.60 23.52 20.20
C ARG A 191 -36.08 24.86 20.76
N ASN A 192 -37.21 25.38 20.27
CA ASN A 192 -37.74 26.68 20.74
C ASN A 192 -38.34 26.60 22.16
N GLY A 193 -38.86 25.44 22.58
CA GLY A 193 -39.38 25.21 23.94
C GLY A 193 -38.29 25.15 25.02
N GLN A 194 -37.07 24.70 24.66
CA GLN A 194 -35.90 24.81 25.53
C GLN A 194 -35.44 26.27 25.72
N GLU A 195 -35.67 27.16 24.76
CA GLU A 195 -35.33 28.58 24.89
C GLU A 195 -36.35 29.34 25.76
N GLN A 196 -37.64 28.96 25.76
CA GLN A 196 -38.69 29.63 26.55
C GLN A 196 -38.71 29.22 28.04
N THR A 197 -38.16 28.06 28.40
CA THR A 197 -38.02 27.64 29.82
C THR A 197 -36.90 28.38 30.57
N GLY A 198 -36.11 29.23 29.88
CA GLY A 198 -35.09 30.10 30.48
C GLY A 198 -35.57 31.51 30.87
N GLN A 199 -36.78 31.93 30.51
CA GLN A 199 -37.29 33.28 30.77
C GLN A 199 -38.39 33.26 31.83
N GLY A 200 -38.01 32.93 33.07
CA GLY A 200 -38.92 32.82 34.19
C GLY A 200 -38.23 32.90 35.55
N GLN A 201 -37.30 33.85 35.74
CA GLN A 201 -36.93 34.33 37.07
C GLN A 201 -36.49 35.79 37.03
N VAL A 202 -37.11 36.54 37.95
CA VAL A 202 -37.08 37.99 38.13
C VAL A 202 -35.78 38.46 38.78
N MET A 203 -35.27 39.58 38.26
CA MET A 203 -34.43 40.62 38.87
C MET A 203 -33.42 40.21 39.96
N GLU A 204 -32.13 40.42 39.67
CA GLU A 204 -31.38 41.46 40.39
C GLU A 204 -30.24 42.00 39.51
N GLN A 205 -29.78 43.18 39.86
CA GLN A 205 -29.20 44.19 38.99
C GLN A 205 -27.78 43.86 38.51
N THR A 206 -27.50 44.27 37.26
CA THR A 206 -26.14 44.58 36.80
C THR A 206 -25.50 45.67 37.66
N PRO A 207 -24.16 45.72 37.72
CA PRO A 207 -23.56 46.76 36.87
C PRO A 207 -22.49 46.22 35.92
N VAL A 208 -22.51 46.89 34.77
CA VAL A 208 -21.67 46.79 33.59
C VAL A 208 -20.22 47.19 33.89
N VAL A 209 -19.25 46.38 33.42
CA VAL A 209 -17.96 46.88 32.91
C VAL A 209 -17.53 46.07 31.67
N GLN A 210 -17.05 46.82 30.68
CA GLN A 210 -16.61 46.52 29.31
C GLN A 210 -15.45 45.50 29.13
N PRO A 211 -15.20 45.03 27.89
CA PRO A 211 -14.43 43.82 27.61
C PRO A 211 -12.92 44.06 27.63
N SER A 212 -12.16 43.08 28.14
CA SER A 212 -10.69 43.08 28.02
C SER A 212 -10.16 41.74 27.51
N ALA A 213 -9.40 41.86 26.42
CA ALA A 213 -8.27 41.06 25.95
C ALA A 213 -8.43 39.52 25.82
N THR A 214 -8.37 39.09 24.55
CA THR A 214 -7.97 37.76 24.08
C THR A 214 -6.70 37.26 24.77
N PRO A 215 -6.65 36.02 25.32
CA PRO A 215 -5.40 35.39 25.69
C PRO A 215 -4.76 34.71 24.48
N MET A 216 -3.50 35.08 24.19
CA MET A 216 -2.62 34.45 23.20
C MET A 216 -2.53 32.93 23.38
N GLU A 217 -2.62 32.21 22.26
CA GLU A 217 -2.28 30.79 22.15
C GLU A 217 -0.81 30.55 22.50
N LYS A 218 -0.54 29.60 23.39
CA LYS A 218 0.83 29.15 23.72
C LYS A 218 1.39 28.33 22.55
N PRO A 219 2.68 28.45 22.21
CA PRO A 219 3.27 27.69 21.11
C PRO A 219 3.32 26.19 21.44
N LYS A 220 2.96 25.35 20.46
CA LYS A 220 2.96 23.88 20.56
C LYS A 220 4.37 23.36 20.89
N PRO A 221 4.50 22.36 21.78
CA PRO A 221 5.80 21.78 22.10
C PRO A 221 6.38 21.02 20.89
N ASN A 222 7.68 21.24 20.65
CA ASN A 222 8.46 20.71 19.54
C ASN A 222 8.38 19.16 19.45
N ALA A 223 8.10 18.63 18.26
CA ALA A 223 7.78 17.22 18.02
C ALA A 223 8.99 16.25 18.02
N TYR A 224 10.22 16.74 18.16
CA TYR A 224 11.43 15.89 18.13
C TYR A 224 12.44 16.26 19.21
N PRO A 225 12.44 15.59 20.38
CA PRO A 225 13.32 15.94 21.49
C PRO A 225 14.77 15.41 21.39
N PHE A 226 15.11 14.60 20.38
CA PHE A 226 16.46 14.04 20.26
C PHE A 226 16.98 14.08 18.82
N LEU A 227 17.82 15.07 18.54
CA LEU A 227 18.72 15.05 17.38
C LEU A 227 20.04 14.37 17.78
N PRO A 228 20.63 13.51 16.93
CA PRO A 228 21.93 12.91 17.19
C PRO A 228 23.05 13.96 17.26
N PRO A 229 24.19 13.66 17.89
CA PRO A 229 25.29 14.62 18.07
C PRO A 229 25.75 15.22 16.73
N GLY A 230 25.63 16.54 16.59
CA GLY A 230 26.07 17.29 15.40
C GLY A 230 24.96 17.95 14.56
N TYR A 231 23.69 17.83 14.93
CA TYR A 231 22.57 18.49 14.22
C TYR A 231 21.85 19.52 15.10
N THR A 232 21.70 20.75 14.61
CA THR A 232 20.88 21.80 15.24
C THR A 232 19.65 22.11 14.38
N SER A 233 18.47 22.19 14.99
CA SER A 233 17.27 22.67 14.29
C SER A 233 17.43 24.17 14.00
N ARG A 234 17.41 24.55 12.73
CA ARG A 234 17.34 25.95 12.32
C ARG A 234 15.86 26.33 12.26
N THR A 235 15.42 27.14 13.22
CA THR A 235 14.11 27.80 13.17
C THR A 235 14.32 29.21 12.64
N ASP A 236 13.74 29.51 11.48
CA ASP A 236 13.46 30.88 11.05
C ASP A 236 12.19 31.39 11.76
#